data_AF-A0A2E9ZSH0-F1
#
_entry.id   AF-A0A2E9ZSH0-F1
#
_cell.length_a   1.000
_cell.length_b   1.000
_cell.length_c   1.000
_cell.angle_alpha   90.00
_cell.angle_beta   90.00
_cell.angle_gamma   90.00
#
_symmetry.space_group_name_H-M   'P 1'
#
loop_
_entity.id
_entity.type
_entity.pdbx_description
1 polymer ?
#
loop_
_entity_poly.entity_id
_entity_poly.type
_entity_poly.pdbx_seq_one_letter_code
_entity_poly.pdbx_strand_id
1 'polypeptide(L)' 'MTPREALVILNLLEGIGAIRIRHLLEFFGEATKVLQAPLPALRRVKGIGDDLASTIRQWETTTNMAGE' A
#
# COMPACT_ATOMS: atom_id res chain seq x y z
N MET A 1 3.19 0.47 13.84
CA MET A 1 3.70 0.63 12.47
C MET A 1 4.29 2.02 12.31
N THR A 2 5.56 2.11 11.95
CA THR A 2 6.21 3.38 11.57
C THR A 2 6.02 3.67 10.08
N PRO A 3 6.06 4.93 9.62
CA PRO A 3 5.90 5.28 8.20
C PRO A 3 6.95 4.63 7.29
N ARG A 4 8.15 4.38 7.82
CA ARG A 4 9.22 3.64 7.15
C ARG A 4 8.87 2.16 6.93
N GLU A 5 8.29 1.48 7.94
CA GLU A 5 7.85 0.08 7.79
C GLU A 5 6.73 -0.01 6.76
N ALA A 6 5.76 0.92 6.81
CA ALA A 6 4.68 0.99 5.85
C ALA A 6 5.20 1.16 4.40
N LEU A 7 6.22 1.99 4.20
CA LEU A 7 6.88 2.14 2.90
C LEU A 7 7.55 0.85 2.43
N VAL A 8 8.23 0.13 3.33
CA VAL A 8 8.88 -1.15 3.02
C VAL A 8 7.82 -2.18 2.61
N ILE A 9 6.73 -2.30 3.38
CA ILE A 9 5.59 -3.18 3.05
C ILE A 9 5.06 -2.86 1.65
N LEU A 10 4.74 -1.59 1.37
CA LEU A 10 4.23 -1.18 0.05
C LEU A 10 5.20 -1.51 -1.09
N ASN A 11 6.51 -1.45 -0.83
CA ASN A 11 7.52 -1.80 -1.82
C ASN A 11 7.66 -3.30 -2.07
N LEU A 12 7.35 -4.12 -1.06
CA LEU A 12 7.36 -5.59 -1.17
C LEU A 12 6.12 -6.15 -1.87
N LEU A 13 5.03 -5.37 -1.96
CA LEU A 13 3.84 -5.79 -2.68
C LEU A 13 4.12 -5.90 -4.18
N GLU A 14 3.84 -7.08 -4.74
CA GLU A 14 3.97 -7.30 -6.17
C GLU A 14 3.08 -6.34 -6.97
N GLY A 15 3.66 -5.75 -8.02
CA GLY A 15 2.96 -4.79 -8.86
C GLY A 15 2.87 -3.37 -8.28
N ILE A 16 3.38 -3.07 -7.08
CA ILE A 16 3.43 -1.71 -6.53
C ILE A 16 4.83 -1.11 -6.72
N GLY A 17 5.08 -0.57 -7.92
CA GLY A 17 6.33 0.13 -8.23
C GLY A 17 6.41 1.54 -7.65
N ALA A 18 7.60 2.15 -7.68
CA ALA A 18 7.88 3.48 -7.11
C ALA A 18 6.92 4.60 -7.58
N ILE A 19 6.46 4.55 -8.83
CA ILE A 19 5.50 5.52 -9.39
C ILE A 19 4.14 5.40 -8.68
N ARG A 20 3.65 4.18 -8.45
CA ARG A 20 2.37 3.93 -7.77
C ARG A 20 2.45 4.34 -6.31
N ILE A 21 3.58 4.04 -5.65
CA ILE A 21 3.85 4.49 -4.28
C ILE A 21 3.83 6.02 -4.22
N ARG A 22 4.45 6.73 -5.18
CA ARG A 22 4.40 8.19 -5.24
C ARG A 22 2.96 8.70 -5.31
N HIS A 23 2.13 8.19 -6.23
CA HIS A 23 0.73 8.62 -6.32
C HIS A 23 -0.08 8.32 -5.05
N LEU A 24 0.18 7.18 -4.41
CA LEU A 24 -0.45 6.82 -3.12
C LEU A 24 -0.05 7.81 -2.03
N LEU A 25 1.24 8.13 -1.93
CA LEU A 25 1.75 9.12 -0.98
C LEU A 25 1.23 10.54 -1.26
N GLU A 26 1.11 10.94 -2.52
CA GLU A 26 0.54 12.24 -2.89
C GLU A 26 -0.95 12.33 -2.53
N PHE A 27 -1.69 11.22 -2.64
CA PHE A 27 -3.12 11.20 -2.32
C PHE A 27 -3.40 11.08 -0.81
N PHE A 28 -2.67 10.21 -0.11
CA PHE A 28 -2.91 9.91 1.31
C PHE A 28 -1.97 10.67 2.27
N GLY A 29 -0.88 11.23 1.77
CA GLY A 29 0.16 11.94 2.53
C GLY A 29 1.24 11.05 3.14
N GLU A 30 0.88 9.85 3.61
CA GLU A 30 1.81 8.94 4.29
C GLU A 30 1.50 7.47 3.99
N ALA A 31 2.53 6.63 3.93
CA ALA A 31 2.39 5.20 3.67
C ALA A 31 1.53 4.46 4.71
N THR A 32 1.58 4.88 5.99
CA THR A 32 0.73 4.28 7.04
C THR A 32 -0.75 4.45 6.72
N LYS A 33 -1.13 5.64 6.23
CA LYS A 33 -2.51 5.94 5.81
C LYS A 33 -2.92 5.15 4.58
N VAL A 34 -1.98 4.85 3.68
CA VAL A 34 -2.24 4.00 2.51
C VAL A 34 -2.63 2.59 2.95
N LEU A 35 -1.87 1.96 3.85
CA LEU A 35 -2.14 0.61 4.33
C LEU A 35 -3.44 0.53 5.16
N GLN A 36 -3.82 1.62 5.81
CA GLN A 36 -5.08 1.72 6.57
C GLN A 36 -6.27 2.21 5.72
N ALA A 37 -6.04 2.60 4.46
CA ALA A 37 -7.09 3.16 3.63
C ALA A 37 -8.12 2.09 3.21
N PRO A 38 -9.41 2.45 3.10
CA PRO A 38 -10.41 1.53 2.60
C PRO A 38 -10.22 1.28 1.10
N LEU A 39 -10.56 0.08 0.64
CA LEU A 39 -10.51 -0.35 -0.78
C LEU A 39 -11.05 0.69 -1.78
N PRO A 40 -12.23 1.32 -1.58
CA PRO A 40 -12.73 2.34 -2.49
C PRO A 40 -11.85 3.59 -2.55
N ALA A 41 -11.14 3.97 -1.48
CA ALA A 41 -10.24 5.11 -1.51
C ALA A 41 -8.96 4.78 -2.29
N LEU A 42 -8.41 3.58 -2.12
CA LEU A 42 -7.24 3.10 -2.88
C LEU A 42 -7.51 3.11 -4.38
N ARG A 43 -8.70 2.67 -4.80
CA ARG A 43 -9.14 2.66 -6.21
C ARG A 43 -9.29 4.05 -6.84
N ARG A 44 -9.33 5.13 -6.04
CA ARG A 44 -9.34 6.51 -6.57
C ARG A 44 -7.95 6.97 -7.00
N VAL A 45 -6.90 6.27 -6.59
CA VAL A 45 -5.52 6.63 -6.93
C VAL A 45 -5.19 6.14 -8.33
N LYS A 46 -4.57 7.04 -9.12
CA LYS A 46 -4.22 6.78 -10.51
C LYS A 46 -3.25 5.60 -10.62
N GLY A 47 -3.66 4.56 -11.35
CA GLY A 47 -2.87 3.34 -11.58
C GLY A 47 -3.02 2.26 -10.51
N ILE A 48 -3.97 2.43 -9.57
CA ILE A 48 -4.37 1.42 -8.58
C ILE A 48 -5.72 0.83 -9.01
N GLY A 49 -5.68 -0.39 -9.55
CA GLY A 49 -6.87 -1.18 -9.86
C GLY A 49 -7.44 -1.90 -8.64
N ASP A 50 -8.51 -2.67 -8.86
CA ASP A 50 -9.13 -3.47 -7.79
C ASP A 50 -8.19 -4.52 -7.20
N ASP A 51 -7.43 -5.20 -8.08
CA ASP A 51 -6.41 -6.19 -7.71
C ASP A 51 -5.32 -5.59 -6.78
N LEU A 52 -4.68 -4.50 -7.23
CA LEU A 52 -3.68 -3.80 -6.43
C LEU A 52 -4.25 -3.24 -5.12
N ALA A 53 -5.45 -2.68 -5.15
CA ALA A 53 -6.11 -2.19 -3.93
C ALA A 53 -6.35 -3.34 -2.94
N SER A 54 -6.73 -4.51 -3.45
CA SER A 54 -6.95 -5.71 -2.64
C SER A 54 -5.64 -6.24 -2.06
N THR A 55 -4.55 -6.26 -2.85
CA THR A 55 -3.20 -6.62 -2.41
C THR A 55 -2.69 -5.66 -1.33
N ILE A 56 -2.89 -4.36 -1.48
CA ILE A 56 -2.56 -3.36 -0.46
C ILE A 56 -3.36 -3.59 0.81
N ARG A 57 -4.63 -4.01 0.72
CA ARG A 57 -5.48 -4.27 1.90
C ARG A 57 -5.14 -5.60 2.58
N GLN A 58 -4.71 -6.59 1.81
CA GLN A 58 -4.32 -7.92 2.28
C GLN A 58 -2.81 -8.01 2.55
N TRP A 59 -2.13 -6.87 2.70
CA TRP A 59 -0.68 -6.81 2.91
C TRP A 59 -0.22 -7.61 4.12
N GLU A 60 -0.99 -7.68 5.21
CA GLU A 60 -0.66 -8.49 6.39
C GLU A 60 -0.64 -10.00 6.09
N THR A 61 -1.41 -10.44 5.10
CA THR A 61 -1.48 -11.84 4.67
C THR A 61 -0.43 -12.16 3.61
N THR A 62 -0.14 -11.22 2.71
CA THR A 62 0.81 -11.42 1.60
C THR A 62 2.26 -11.16 2.02
N THR A 63 2.47 -10.25 2.96
CA THR A 63 3.78 -10.02 3.56
C THR A 63 3.81 -10.79 4.88
N ASN A 64 4.56 -11.90 4.92
CA ASN A 64 4.83 -12.66 6.14
C ASN A 64 5.73 -11.85 7.10
N MET A 65 5.41 -10.59 7.39
CA MET A 65 6.08 -9.80 8.44
C MET A 65 5.59 -10.18 9.83
N ALA A 66 5.16 -11.43 10.01
CA ALA A 66 4.88 -12.02 11.30
C ALA A 66 6.14 -12.78 11.75
N GLY A 67 6.93 -12.11 12.59
CA GLY A 67 7.71 -12.77 13.63
C GLY A 67 9.23 -12.67 13.53
N GLU A 68 9.78 -11.57 14.06
CA GLU A 68 10.89 -11.64 15.03
C GLU A 68 10.82 -10.48 16.03
#